data_AF-A0A4U9ZND8-F1
#
_entry.id   AF-A0A4U9ZND8-F1
#
_cell.length_a   1.000
_cell.length_b   1.000
_cell.length_c   1.000
_cell.angle_alpha   90.00
_cell.angle_beta   90.00
_cell.angle_gamma   90.00
#
_symmetry.space_group_name_H-M   'P 1'
#
loop_
_entity.id
_entity.type
_entity.pdbx_description
1 polymer ?
#
loop_
_entity_poly.entity_id
_entity_poly.type
_entity_poly.pdbx_seq_one_letter_code
_entity_poly.pdbx_strand_id
1 'polypeptide(L)'
;MKRFFSVAFFKDKKNIAILTLVVLLLGSFSAMGNQQKDEKEYKVQIQKLTKSNEEAAKDYKTLKNEFDSYKKENEQYIALGKKEEQTKKEKAAEEKKKKEAEKAKQEKEAAEKAEKEQEIARQAEEKRKQEEAAAAQAQQQQEAATAQEAQQQERTVYVARNGTADVYWYSLDNMPRNTRFDRVVTMTEADAINAGKRHTSKE
;
A
#
# COMPACT_ATOMS: atom_id res chain seq x y z
N MET A 1 -65.43 45.29 54.99
CA MET A 1 -64.67 44.49 54.00
C MET A 1 -63.96 43.35 54.72
N LYS A 2 -64.49 42.12 54.64
CA LYS A 2 -63.83 40.90 55.15
C LYS A 2 -63.15 40.21 53.97
N ARG A 3 -61.83 40.33 53.84
CA ARG A 3 -61.06 39.58 52.84
C ARG A 3 -60.83 38.18 53.38
N PHE A 4 -61.45 37.19 52.72
CA PHE A 4 -61.21 35.78 52.98
C PHE A 4 -59.79 35.42 52.56
N PHE A 5 -58.99 34.88 53.48
CA PHE A 5 -57.76 34.20 53.13
C PHE A 5 -58.14 32.95 52.32
N SER A 6 -57.68 32.87 51.07
CA SER A 6 -58.06 31.80 50.15
C SER A 6 -57.45 30.45 50.56
N VAL A 7 -58.27 29.41 50.59
CA VAL A 7 -57.94 28.02 51.00
C VAL A 7 -56.78 27.41 50.18
N ALA A 8 -56.47 27.98 49.01
CA ALA A 8 -55.35 27.55 48.18
C ALA A 8 -53.96 27.77 48.82
N PHE A 9 -53.82 28.75 49.73
CA PHE A 9 -52.53 29.08 50.34
C PHE A 9 -51.97 27.94 51.21
N PHE A 10 -52.87 27.13 51.82
CA PHE A 10 -52.53 26.07 52.77
C PHE A 10 -52.24 24.70 52.14
N LYS A 11 -52.34 24.55 50.81
CA LYS A 11 -52.08 23.27 50.12
C LYS A 11 -50.64 23.08 49.68
N ASP A 12 -49.86 24.17 49.61
CA ASP A 12 -48.49 24.12 49.11
C ASP A 12 -47.52 23.78 50.24
N LYS A 13 -46.73 22.71 50.08
CA LYS A 13 -45.84 22.21 51.15
C LYS A 13 -44.82 23.27 51.60
N LYS A 14 -44.41 24.16 50.68
CA LYS A 14 -43.53 25.29 50.97
C LYS A 14 -44.22 26.34 51.85
N ASN A 15 -45.49 26.62 51.60
CA ASN A 15 -46.28 27.59 52.38
C ASN A 15 -46.63 27.04 53.76
N ILE A 16 -46.90 25.74 53.88
CA ILE A 16 -47.09 25.06 55.17
C ILE A 16 -45.80 25.15 56.00
N ALA A 17 -44.63 24.89 55.40
CA ALA A 17 -43.34 24.97 56.10
C ALA A 17 -43.04 26.39 56.60
N ILE A 18 -43.33 27.42 55.79
CA ILE A 18 -43.20 28.83 56.20
C ILE A 18 -44.17 29.14 57.34
N LEU A 19 -45.42 28.68 57.27
CA LEU A 19 -46.42 28.91 58.30
C LEU A 19 -46.06 28.23 59.62
N THR A 20 -45.52 27.01 59.57
CA THR A 20 -45.00 26.32 60.76
C THR A 20 -43.82 27.07 61.38
N LEU A 21 -42.92 27.62 60.56
CA LEU A 21 -41.75 28.35 61.04
C LEU A 21 -42.14 29.70 61.67
N VAL A 22 -43.13 30.40 61.10
CA VAL A 22 -43.71 31.63 61.66
C VAL A 22 -44.44 31.36 62.97
N VAL A 23 -45.21 30.28 63.07
CA VAL A 23 -45.91 29.89 64.31
C VAL A 23 -44.90 29.48 65.40
N LEU A 24 -43.81 28.81 65.03
CA LEU A 24 -42.73 28.45 65.98
C LEU A 24 -41.99 29.69 66.48
N LEU A 25 -41.75 30.67 65.62
CA LEU A 25 -41.17 31.98 65.99
C LEU A 25 -42.10 32.80 66.90
N LEU A 26 -43.40 32.85 66.60
CA LEU A 26 -44.40 33.55 67.42
C LEU A 26 -44.66 32.86 68.77
N GLY A 27 -44.65 31.52 68.78
CA GLY A 27 -44.75 30.72 70.00
C GLY A 27 -43.55 30.89 70.93
N SER A 28 -42.35 31.07 70.36
CA SER A 28 -41.13 31.37 71.12
C SER A 28 -41.16 32.77 71.76
N PHE A 29 -41.87 33.73 71.16
CA PHE A 29 -42.06 35.07 71.71
C PHE A 29 -43.06 35.14 72.87
N SER A 30 -43.97 34.16 72.98
CA SER A 30 -45.06 34.16 73.98
C SER A 30 -44.69 33.48 75.30
N ALA A 31 -43.56 32.77 75.38
CA ALA A 31 -43.05 32.15 76.61
C ALA A 31 -42.23 33.12 77.51
N MET A 32 -42.00 34.36 77.06
CA MET A 32 -41.31 35.38 77.85
C MET A 32 -42.34 36.24 78.59
N GLY A 33 -42.87 35.70 79.69
CA GLY A 33 -43.62 36.49 80.66
C GLY A 33 -42.76 37.66 81.15
N ASN A 34 -43.37 38.85 81.22
CA ASN A 34 -42.93 40.08 81.87
C ASN A 34 -41.49 40.06 82.44
N GLN A 35 -40.50 40.09 81.56
CA GLN A 35 -39.18 40.58 81.90
C GLN A 35 -39.06 41.94 81.23
N GLN A 36 -39.07 43.00 82.03
CA GLN A 36 -38.31 44.20 81.70
C GLN A 36 -36.82 43.82 81.73
N LYS A 37 -36.40 42.96 80.79
CA LYS A 37 -35.02 42.85 80.36
C LYS A 37 -34.83 44.04 79.45
N ASP A 38 -34.05 45.00 79.91
CA ASP A 38 -33.93 46.36 79.40
C ASP A 38 -33.99 46.38 77.86
N GLU A 39 -34.83 47.23 77.27
CA GLU A 39 -34.97 47.43 75.81
C GLU A 39 -33.63 47.52 75.05
N LYS A 40 -32.59 47.96 75.77
CA LYS A 40 -31.19 48.00 75.33
C LYS A 40 -30.61 46.61 75.01
N GLU A 41 -30.90 45.58 75.81
CA GLU A 41 -30.39 44.21 75.64
C GLU A 41 -30.98 43.53 74.40
N TYR A 42 -32.28 43.71 74.16
CA TYR A 42 -32.93 43.23 72.92
C TYR A 42 -32.42 43.94 71.67
N LYS A 43 -32.20 45.27 71.73
CA LYS A 43 -31.58 46.01 70.62
C LYS A 43 -30.17 45.50 70.30
N VAL A 44 -29.36 45.20 71.32
CA VAL A 44 -28.01 44.64 71.15
C VAL A 44 -28.06 43.24 70.52
N GLN A 45 -28.97 42.37 70.96
CA GLN A 45 -29.14 41.04 70.36
C GLN A 45 -29.63 41.09 68.91
N ILE A 46 -30.62 41.94 68.60
CA ILE A 46 -31.11 42.16 67.23
C ILE A 46 -29.97 42.68 66.35
N GLN A 47 -29.17 43.64 66.83
CA GLN A 47 -28.03 44.15 66.07
C GLN A 47 -26.97 43.07 65.81
N LYS A 48 -26.69 42.21 66.80
CA LYS A 48 -25.76 41.08 66.66
C LYS A 48 -26.26 40.05 65.65
N LEU A 49 -27.55 39.72 65.70
CA LEU A 49 -28.21 38.82 64.73
C LEU A 49 -28.20 39.40 63.32
N THR A 50 -28.45 40.70 63.16
CA THR A 50 -28.41 41.37 61.85
C THR A 50 -26.99 41.35 61.27
N LYS A 51 -25.96 41.66 62.07
CA LYS A 51 -24.56 41.57 61.63
C LYS A 51 -24.17 40.14 61.25
N SER A 52 -24.55 39.16 62.07
CA SER A 52 -24.28 37.75 61.79
C SER A 52 -24.97 37.25 60.53
N ASN A 53 -26.22 37.68 60.26
CA ASN A 53 -26.91 37.36 59.00
C ASN A 53 -26.28 38.06 57.80
N GLU A 54 -25.78 39.29 57.95
CA GLU A 54 -25.08 40.01 56.89
C GLU A 54 -23.73 39.33 56.56
N GLU A 55 -22.99 38.87 57.57
CA GLU A 55 -21.79 38.06 57.41
C GLU A 55 -22.10 36.73 56.73
N ALA A 56 -23.11 35.99 57.19
CA ALA A 56 -23.53 34.74 56.56
C ALA A 56 -23.95 34.92 55.08
N ALA A 57 -24.58 36.04 54.73
CA ALA A 57 -24.93 36.36 53.36
C ALA A 57 -23.69 36.67 52.49
N LYS A 58 -22.68 37.35 53.06
CA LYS A 58 -21.40 37.59 52.39
C LYS A 58 -20.64 36.29 52.19
N ASP A 59 -20.55 35.45 53.21
CA ASP A 59 -19.88 34.15 53.15
C ASP A 59 -20.53 33.24 52.12
N TYR A 60 -21.88 33.18 52.10
CA TYR A 60 -22.61 32.45 51.07
C TYR A 60 -22.29 32.96 49.67
N LYS A 61 -22.24 34.28 49.47
CA LYS A 61 -21.91 34.88 48.17
C LYS A 61 -20.48 34.56 47.73
N THR A 62 -19.52 34.61 48.65
CA THR A 62 -18.12 34.23 48.40
C THR A 62 -18.01 32.77 48.02
N LEU A 63 -18.59 31.86 48.82
CA LEU A 63 -18.56 30.43 48.58
C LEU A 63 -19.26 30.04 47.27
N LYS A 64 -20.33 30.76 46.92
CA LYS A 64 -21.04 30.59 45.64
C LYS A 64 -20.16 30.96 44.45
N ASN A 65 -19.43 32.08 44.54
CA ASN A 65 -18.51 32.50 43.49
C ASN A 65 -17.33 31.53 43.33
N GLU A 66 -16.78 31.04 44.44
CA GLU A 66 -15.73 30.02 44.43
C GLU A 66 -16.22 28.72 43.79
N PHE A 67 -17.41 28.25 44.15
CA PHE A 67 -18.02 27.06 43.55
C PHE A 67 -18.23 27.20 42.04
N ASP A 68 -18.74 28.35 41.58
CA ASP A 68 -18.94 28.61 40.16
C ASP A 68 -17.59 28.71 39.41
N SER A 69 -16.54 29.23 40.06
CA SER A 69 -15.18 29.23 39.55
C SER A 69 -14.61 27.81 39.40
N TYR A 70 -14.73 26.98 40.45
CA TYR A 70 -14.27 25.59 40.42
C TYR A 70 -14.99 24.77 39.36
N LYS A 71 -16.28 24.99 39.18
CA LYS A 71 -17.06 24.32 38.13
C LYS A 71 -16.48 24.63 36.75
N LYS A 72 -16.18 25.92 36.48
CA LYS A 72 -15.61 26.36 35.21
C LYS A 72 -14.20 25.81 34.98
N GLU A 73 -13.36 25.80 36.01
CA GLU A 73 -12.00 25.26 35.93
C GLU A 73 -12.01 23.74 35.66
N ASN A 74 -12.89 22.99 36.33
CA ASN A 74 -13.02 21.55 36.10
C ASN A 74 -13.52 21.22 34.68
N GLU A 75 -14.45 22.01 34.15
CA GLU A 75 -14.88 21.89 32.74
C GLU A 75 -13.71 22.13 31.77
N GLN A 76 -12.81 23.07 32.07
CA GLN A 76 -11.60 23.31 31.26
C GLN A 76 -10.63 22.13 31.32
N TYR A 77 -10.41 21.53 32.50
CA TYR A 77 -9.55 20.34 32.62
C TYR A 77 -10.09 19.15 31.83
N ILE A 78 -11.41 18.92 31.87
CA ILE A 78 -12.05 17.86 31.09
C ILE A 78 -11.89 18.13 29.59
N ALA A 79 -12.08 19.38 29.15
CA ALA A 79 -11.90 19.76 27.76
C ALA A 79 -10.44 19.60 27.29
N LEU A 80 -9.48 19.97 28.14
CA LEU A 80 -8.05 19.81 27.86
C LEU A 80 -7.67 18.33 27.73
N GLY A 81 -8.11 17.48 28.66
CA GLY A 81 -7.88 16.04 28.60
C GLY A 81 -8.45 15.39 27.35
N LYS A 82 -9.69 15.76 26.96
CA LYS A 82 -10.28 15.29 25.69
C LYS A 82 -9.49 15.73 24.47
N LYS A 83 -9.00 16.97 24.45
CA LYS A 83 -8.18 17.51 23.36
C LYS A 83 -6.82 16.81 23.27
N GLU A 84 -6.19 16.52 24.41
CA GLU A 84 -4.94 15.74 24.46
C GLU A 84 -5.13 14.29 24.00
N GLU A 85 -6.23 13.64 24.38
CA GLU A 85 -6.54 12.28 23.93
C GLU A 85 -6.80 12.25 22.41
N GLN A 86 -7.57 13.21 21.90
CA GLN A 86 -7.85 13.32 20.48
C GLN A 86 -6.58 13.58 19.67
N THR A 87 -5.72 14.50 20.10
CA THR A 87 -4.44 14.77 19.41
C THR A 87 -3.49 13.58 19.44
N LYS A 88 -3.44 12.80 20.54
CA LYS A 88 -2.69 11.54 20.58
C LYS A 88 -3.25 10.50 19.60
N LYS A 89 -4.58 10.36 19.53
CA LYS A 89 -5.26 9.46 18.58
C LYS A 89 -5.00 9.86 17.13
N GLU A 90 -5.08 11.16 16.81
CA GLU A 90 -4.81 11.68 15.47
C GLU A 90 -3.35 11.46 15.07
N LYS A 91 -2.38 11.77 15.94
CA LYS A 91 -0.95 11.50 15.67
C LYS A 91 -0.67 10.02 15.43
N ALA A 92 -1.26 9.13 16.25
CA ALA A 92 -1.11 7.68 16.07
C ALA A 92 -1.74 7.19 14.75
N ALA A 93 -2.89 7.76 14.35
CA ALA A 93 -3.53 7.44 13.08
C ALA A 93 -2.74 7.95 11.87
N GLU A 94 -2.18 9.16 11.96
CA GLU A 94 -1.32 9.74 10.92
C GLU A 94 -0.02 8.93 10.75
N GLU A 95 0.61 8.54 11.86
CA GLU A 95 1.81 7.70 11.83
C GLU A 95 1.52 6.32 11.21
N LYS A 96 0.39 5.70 11.55
CA LYS A 96 -0.05 4.45 10.90
C LYS A 96 -0.27 4.62 9.40
N LYS A 97 -0.98 5.67 8.98
CA LYS A 97 -1.20 5.97 7.55
C LYS A 97 0.12 6.20 6.82
N LYS A 98 1.08 6.89 7.44
CA LYS A 98 2.40 7.13 6.85
C LYS A 98 3.19 5.83 6.69
N LYS A 99 3.18 4.95 7.71
CA LYS A 99 3.81 3.62 7.66
C LYS A 99 3.18 2.72 6.59
N GLU A 100 1.85 2.71 6.48
CA GLU A 100 1.14 1.95 5.44
C GLU A 100 1.45 2.47 4.04
N ALA A 101 1.48 3.80 3.84
CA ALA A 101 1.84 4.40 2.55
C ALA A 101 3.29 4.10 2.14
N GLU A 102 4.22 4.10 3.09
CA GLU A 102 5.61 3.74 2.84
C GLU A 102 5.76 2.25 2.47
N LYS A 103 5.08 1.37 3.21
CA LYS A 103 5.07 -0.08 2.89
C LYS A 103 4.48 -0.33 1.51
N ALA A 104 3.37 0.31 1.15
CA ALA A 104 2.76 0.18 -0.17
C ALA A 104 3.68 0.70 -1.29
N LYS A 105 4.47 1.76 -1.03
CA LYS A 105 5.46 2.26 -1.99
C LYS A 105 6.61 1.26 -2.18
N GLN A 106 7.11 0.65 -1.10
CA GLN A 106 8.15 -0.38 -1.16
C GLN A 106 7.67 -1.63 -1.90
N GLU A 107 6.44 -2.10 -1.63
CA GLU A 107 5.85 -3.26 -2.32
C GLU A 107 5.71 -2.99 -3.82
N LYS A 108 5.26 -1.79 -4.22
CA LYS A 108 5.19 -1.41 -5.66
C LYS A 108 6.57 -1.37 -6.32
N GLU A 109 7.57 -0.80 -5.66
CA GLU A 109 8.93 -0.75 -6.20
C GLU A 109 9.55 -2.14 -6.32
N ALA A 110 9.29 -3.03 -5.35
CA ALA A 110 9.73 -4.42 -5.42
C ALA A 110 9.05 -5.20 -6.56
N ALA A 111 7.75 -5.00 -6.76
CA ALA A 111 7.01 -5.60 -7.87
C ALA A 111 7.53 -5.13 -9.24
N GLU A 112 7.80 -3.84 -9.40
CA GLU A 112 8.35 -3.28 -10.65
C GLU A 112 9.76 -3.82 -10.95
N LYS A 113 10.61 -3.99 -9.91
CA LYS A 113 11.93 -4.60 -10.09
C LYS A 113 11.82 -6.08 -10.50
N ALA A 114 10.92 -6.83 -9.88
CA ALA A 114 10.70 -8.23 -10.24
C ALA A 114 10.18 -8.40 -11.67
N GLU A 115 9.28 -7.52 -12.12
CA GLU A 115 8.77 -7.52 -13.50
C GLU A 115 9.87 -7.20 -14.52
N LYS A 116 10.73 -6.20 -14.23
CA LYS A 116 11.89 -5.89 -15.10
C LYS A 116 12.89 -7.05 -15.17
N GLU A 117 13.16 -7.72 -14.06
CA GLU A 117 14.07 -8.86 -14.02
C GLU A 117 13.53 -10.05 -14.81
N GLN A 118 12.22 -10.32 -14.70
CA GLN A 118 11.55 -11.35 -15.51
C GLN A 118 11.59 -11.03 -17.01
N GLU A 119 11.38 -9.77 -17.39
CA GLU A 119 11.43 -9.38 -18.81
C GLU A 119 12.85 -9.52 -19.38
N ILE A 120 13.89 -9.14 -18.61
CA ILE A 120 15.29 -9.35 -19.01
C ILE A 120 15.59 -10.85 -19.18
N ALA A 121 15.11 -11.70 -18.26
CA ALA A 121 15.28 -13.14 -18.35
C ALA A 121 14.59 -13.72 -19.60
N ARG A 122 13.38 -13.25 -19.91
CA ARG A 122 12.63 -13.66 -21.11
C ARG A 122 13.35 -13.27 -22.40
N GLN A 123 13.85 -12.03 -22.49
CA GLN A 123 14.62 -11.57 -23.65
C GLN A 123 15.93 -12.34 -23.82
N ALA A 124 16.61 -12.68 -22.72
CA ALA A 124 17.81 -13.51 -22.76
C ALA A 124 17.52 -14.93 -23.24
N GLU A 125 16.43 -15.55 -22.79
CA GLU A 125 16.00 -16.87 -23.26
C GLU A 125 15.63 -16.86 -24.75
N GLU A 126 14.91 -15.84 -25.21
CA GLU A 126 14.54 -15.69 -26.60
C GLU A 126 15.77 -15.52 -27.50
N LYS A 127 16.75 -14.70 -27.07
CA LYS A 127 18.02 -14.55 -27.78
C LYS A 127 18.80 -15.88 -27.86
N ARG A 128 18.84 -16.66 -26.77
CA ARG A 128 19.47 -17.99 -26.78
C ARG A 128 18.79 -18.94 -27.76
N LYS A 129 17.46 -18.95 -27.82
CA LYS A 129 16.71 -19.77 -28.80
C LYS A 129 17.00 -19.36 -30.24
N GLN A 130 17.13 -18.06 -30.51
CA GLN A 130 17.52 -17.56 -31.83
C GLN A 130 18.95 -17.97 -32.21
N GLU A 131 19.90 -17.85 -31.29
CA GLU A 131 21.29 -18.29 -31.51
C GLU A 131 21.37 -19.81 -31.73
N GLU A 132 20.62 -20.60 -30.97
CA GLU A 132 20.55 -22.06 -31.13
C GLU A 132 19.93 -22.45 -32.49
N ALA A 133 18.85 -21.78 -32.91
CA ALA A 133 18.25 -22.00 -34.22
C ALA A 133 19.20 -21.64 -35.37
N ALA A 134 19.93 -20.53 -35.24
CA ALA A 134 20.94 -20.13 -36.23
C ALA A 134 22.10 -21.13 -36.30
N ALA A 135 22.57 -21.63 -35.15
CA ALA A 135 23.62 -22.65 -35.08
C ALA A 135 23.16 -23.97 -35.72
N ALA A 136 21.93 -24.42 -35.45
CA ALA A 136 21.36 -25.61 -36.06
C ALA A 136 21.24 -25.48 -37.58
N GLN A 137 20.83 -24.30 -38.08
CA GLN A 137 20.74 -24.05 -39.51
C GLN A 137 22.11 -24.03 -40.18
N ALA A 138 23.13 -23.47 -39.51
CA ALA A 138 24.51 -23.50 -40.00
C ALA A 138 25.08 -24.93 -40.07
N GLN A 139 24.81 -25.77 -39.05
CA GLN A 139 25.19 -27.18 -39.07
C GLN A 139 24.54 -27.93 -40.23
N GLN A 140 23.23 -27.74 -40.46
CA GLN A 140 22.53 -28.36 -41.58
C GLN A 140 23.10 -27.95 -42.95
N GLN A 141 23.47 -26.67 -43.12
CA GLN A 141 24.11 -26.22 -44.36
C GLN A 141 25.48 -26.85 -44.55
N GLN A 142 26.25 -27.01 -43.48
CA GLN A 142 27.57 -27.63 -43.55
C GLN A 142 27.47 -29.14 -43.86
N GLU A 143 26.52 -29.85 -43.26
CA GLU A 143 26.23 -31.25 -43.57
C GLU A 143 25.72 -31.43 -45.01
N ALA A 144 24.88 -30.50 -45.50
CA ALA A 144 24.42 -30.53 -46.89
C ALA A 144 25.57 -30.27 -47.87
N ALA A 145 26.50 -29.36 -47.55
CA ALA A 145 27.67 -29.08 -48.38
C ALA A 145 28.64 -30.27 -48.43
N THR A 146 28.92 -30.91 -47.28
CA THR A 146 29.79 -32.10 -47.25
C THR A 146 29.15 -33.28 -47.97
N ALA A 147 27.82 -33.46 -47.88
CA ALA A 147 27.10 -34.47 -48.63
C ALA A 147 27.17 -34.23 -50.15
N GLN A 148 27.08 -32.97 -50.60
CA GLN A 148 27.23 -32.63 -52.01
C GLN A 148 28.66 -32.84 -52.52
N GLU A 149 29.68 -32.47 -51.73
CA GLU A 149 31.09 -32.73 -52.07
C GLU A 149 31.39 -34.23 -52.14
N ALA A 150 30.86 -35.03 -51.19
CA ALA A 150 31.01 -36.49 -51.23
C ALA A 150 30.36 -37.10 -52.48
N GLN A 151 29.15 -36.63 -52.86
CA GLN A 151 28.47 -37.07 -54.08
C GLN A 151 29.24 -36.69 -55.36
N GLN A 152 29.90 -35.53 -55.39
CA GLN A 152 30.76 -35.14 -56.51
C GLN A 152 32.00 -36.03 -56.60
N GLN A 153 32.64 -36.33 -55.46
CA GLN A 153 33.83 -37.19 -55.45
C GLN A 153 33.54 -38.64 -55.88
N GLU A 154 32.36 -39.17 -55.54
CA GLU A 154 31.92 -40.51 -55.94
C GLU A 154 31.40 -40.59 -57.39
N ARG A 155 31.30 -39.45 -58.09
CA ARG A 155 30.74 -39.42 -59.44
C ARG A 155 31.61 -40.21 -60.42
N THR A 156 30.97 -41.10 -61.16
CA THR A 156 31.65 -41.91 -62.17
C THR A 156 31.95 -41.06 -63.40
N VAL A 157 33.19 -41.13 -63.88
CA VAL A 157 33.64 -40.44 -65.08
C VAL A 157 34.30 -41.41 -66.05
N TYR A 158 34.29 -41.01 -67.32
CA TYR A 158 34.82 -41.78 -68.43
C TYR A 158 36.01 -41.06 -69.06
N VAL A 159 37.12 -41.77 -69.25
CA VAL A 159 38.36 -41.23 -69.81
C VAL A 159 38.80 -42.05 -71.02
N ALA A 160 38.94 -41.39 -72.17
CA ALA A 160 39.34 -42.04 -73.42
C ALA A 160 40.83 -42.43 -73.45
N ARG A 161 41.24 -43.16 -74.50
CA ARG A 161 42.63 -43.54 -74.80
C ARG A 161 43.28 -44.34 -73.66
N ASN A 162 42.61 -45.37 -73.15
CA ASN A 162 43.06 -46.20 -72.03
C ASN A 162 43.40 -45.36 -70.79
N GLY A 163 42.60 -44.32 -70.50
CA GLY A 163 42.82 -43.45 -69.35
C GLY A 163 43.93 -42.39 -69.52
N THR A 164 44.57 -42.32 -70.69
CA THR A 164 45.66 -41.36 -70.96
C THR A 164 45.19 -40.00 -71.47
N ALA A 165 43.90 -39.83 -71.75
CA ALA A 165 43.37 -38.52 -72.14
C ALA A 165 43.51 -37.50 -70.98
N ASP A 166 43.74 -36.23 -71.36
CA ASP A 166 43.82 -35.08 -70.44
C ASP A 166 42.43 -34.59 -69.98
N VAL A 167 41.36 -35.14 -70.58
CA VAL A 167 39.98 -34.70 -70.39
C VAL A 167 39.11 -35.89 -69.99
N TYR A 168 38.11 -35.66 -69.15
CA TYR A 168 37.09 -36.64 -68.77
C TYR A 168 35.66 -36.16 -69.09
N TRP A 169 34.72 -37.11 -69.14
CA TRP A 169 33.29 -36.89 -69.44
C TRP A 169 32.40 -37.55 -68.38
N TYR A 170 31.24 -36.96 -68.06
CA TYR A 170 30.23 -37.63 -67.21
C TYR A 170 29.40 -38.69 -67.94
N SER A 171 29.29 -38.59 -69.27
CA SER A 171 28.53 -39.56 -70.08
C SER A 171 29.32 -39.98 -71.32
N LEU A 172 29.17 -41.24 -71.72
CA LEU A 172 29.72 -41.79 -72.95
C LEU A 172 29.16 -41.08 -74.19
N ASP A 173 27.92 -40.58 -74.13
CA ASP A 173 27.25 -39.92 -75.26
C ASP A 173 27.87 -38.55 -75.59
N ASN A 174 28.49 -37.92 -74.61
CA ASN A 174 29.13 -36.61 -74.75
C ASN A 174 30.57 -36.73 -75.27
N MET A 175 31.07 -37.96 -75.45
CA MET A 175 32.39 -38.18 -76.01
C MET A 175 32.43 -37.85 -77.51
N PRO A 176 33.57 -37.37 -78.05
CA PRO A 176 33.71 -37.11 -79.48
C PRO A 176 33.28 -38.32 -80.32
N ARG A 177 32.62 -38.09 -81.46
CA ARG A 177 32.12 -39.19 -82.32
C ARG A 177 33.21 -40.15 -82.83
N ASN A 178 34.46 -39.70 -82.85
CA ASN A 178 35.64 -40.52 -83.19
C ASN A 178 36.25 -41.24 -81.96
N THR A 179 35.54 -41.30 -80.83
CA THR A 179 36.03 -41.97 -79.64
C THR A 179 35.95 -43.49 -79.83
N ARG A 180 37.04 -44.15 -79.48
CA ARG A 180 37.13 -45.60 -79.42
C ARG A 180 36.65 -46.09 -78.08
N PHE A 181 35.37 -46.49 -78.00
CA PHE A 181 34.72 -46.91 -76.76
C PHE A 181 35.37 -48.15 -76.13
N ASP A 182 36.03 -49.01 -76.93
CA ASP A 182 36.85 -50.13 -76.47
C ASP A 182 38.05 -49.70 -75.60
N ARG A 183 38.41 -48.41 -75.63
CA ARG A 183 39.55 -47.83 -74.91
C ARG A 183 39.11 -46.76 -73.90
N VAL A 184 37.87 -46.82 -73.44
CA VAL A 184 37.37 -45.92 -72.39
C VAL A 184 37.55 -46.59 -71.04
N VAL A 185 38.19 -45.88 -70.11
CA VAL A 185 38.38 -46.31 -68.72
C VAL A 185 37.38 -45.56 -67.85
N THR A 186 36.82 -46.28 -66.89
CA THR A 186 35.88 -45.73 -65.91
C THR A 186 36.64 -45.51 -64.60
N MET A 187 36.52 -44.33 -64.00
CA MET A 187 37.12 -44.00 -62.70
C MET A 187 36.26 -42.98 -61.96
N THR A 188 36.62 -42.64 -60.72
CA THR A 188 35.92 -41.56 -59.99
C THR A 188 36.37 -40.19 -60.48
N GLU A 189 35.51 -39.19 -60.35
CA GLU A 189 35.85 -37.79 -60.68
C GLU A 189 37.06 -37.32 -59.87
N ALA A 190 37.14 -37.70 -58.59
CA ALA A 190 38.27 -37.42 -57.72
C ALA A 190 39.58 -38.01 -58.26
N ASP A 191 39.59 -39.28 -58.70
CA ASP A 191 40.77 -39.92 -59.28
C ASP A 191 41.19 -39.24 -60.60
N ALA A 192 40.23 -38.83 -61.42
CA ALA A 192 40.50 -38.12 -62.66
C ALA A 192 41.13 -36.74 -62.39
N ILE A 193 40.61 -35.98 -61.43
CA ILE A 193 41.16 -34.68 -61.00
C ILE A 193 42.56 -34.85 -60.38
N ASN A 194 42.74 -35.85 -59.51
CA ASN A 194 44.05 -36.18 -58.91
C ASN A 194 45.09 -36.59 -59.97
N ALA A 195 44.65 -37.24 -61.06
CA ALA A 195 45.47 -37.53 -62.23
C ALA A 195 45.70 -36.31 -63.15
N GLY A 196 45.27 -35.11 -62.75
CA GLY A 196 45.47 -33.84 -63.48
C GLY A 196 44.54 -33.66 -64.68
N LYS A 197 43.48 -34.47 -64.80
CA LYS A 197 42.54 -34.41 -65.92
C LYS A 197 41.51 -33.30 -65.71
N ARG A 198 41.05 -32.71 -66.80
CA ARG A 198 40.08 -31.61 -66.79
C ARG A 198 38.71 -32.08 -67.26
N HIS A 199 37.66 -31.52 -66.68
CA HIS A 199 36.31 -31.71 -67.19
C HIS A 199 36.17 -31.07 -68.58
N THR A 200 35.46 -31.72 -69.49
CA THR A 200 35.12 -31.13 -70.79
C THR A 200 34.09 -30.00 -70.61
N SER A 201 34.28 -28.87 -71.27
CA SER A 201 33.25 -27.81 -71.32
C SER A 201 32.13 -28.10 -72.34
N LYS A 202 32.27 -29.16 -73.14
CA LYS A 202 31.23 -29.69 -74.03
C LYS A 202 30.50 -30.81 -73.32
N GLU A 203 29.34 -30.49 -72.76
CA GLU A 203 28.37 -31.45 -72.22
C GLU A 203 26.95 -31.16 -72.70
#